data_AF-A0A7X7BJB1-F1
#
_entry.id   AF-A0A7X7BJB1-F1
#
_cell.length_a   1.000
_cell.length_b   1.000
_cell.length_c   1.000
_cell.angle_alpha   90.00
_cell.angle_beta   90.00
_cell.angle_gamma   90.00
#
_symmetry.space_group_name_H-M   'P 1'
#
loop_
_entity.id
_entity.type
_entity.pdbx_description
1 polymer ?
#
loop_
_entity_poly.entity_id
_entity_poly.type
_entity_poly.pdbx_seq_one_letter_code
_entity_poly.pdbx_strand_id
1 'polypeptide(L)'
;MKEGDYIVIERIVEMYACIEHEYQETIENIGGSSETIYTYSYTTGWTQNPQKAATFKGENSEKPEDIPSNYDNWIDKMPKSTASQVSGFTINGVNVKGNLTFYGAKDLALSTNDVRNLGSNEYVAHNVIYRANNGSPNDIKVGDVRIRYRVIMASDNGLLIAKYSHNQFEPFLTKKAASIFHFFAGVHTKNEAVKILNEEYQQTLWLFRLTGFLMMFCGLMLITNPVTTLMSVIPLFAKIGHFAYGIIAFLTSLIITGLTILISIFFNNIYLK
;
A
#
# COMPACT_ATOMS: atom_id res chain seq x y z
N MET A 1 -8.01 23.65 -9.98
CA MET A 1 -7.46 24.28 -8.77
C MET A 1 -6.82 25.61 -9.16
N LYS A 2 -6.66 26.52 -8.21
CA LYS A 2 -5.92 27.77 -8.40
C LYS A 2 -4.51 27.44 -8.88
N GLU A 3 -4.03 28.26 -9.80
CA GLU A 3 -2.64 28.18 -10.27
C GLU A 3 -1.71 28.45 -9.09
N GLY A 4 -0.68 27.62 -8.96
CA GLY A 4 0.35 27.74 -7.96
C GLY A 4 1.63 27.10 -8.47
N ASP A 5 2.76 27.51 -7.90
CA ASP A 5 4.08 27.04 -8.30
C ASP A 5 4.35 25.65 -7.69
N TYR A 6 3.69 24.63 -8.22
CA TYR A 6 3.85 23.25 -7.78
C TYR A 6 4.86 22.51 -8.65
N ILE A 7 5.81 21.82 -8.01
CA ILE A 7 6.75 20.91 -8.70
C ILE A 7 6.17 19.50 -8.78
N VAL A 8 5.53 19.06 -7.69
CA VAL A 8 4.86 17.76 -7.59
C VAL A 8 3.44 17.99 -7.08
N ILE A 9 2.49 17.27 -7.69
CA ILE A 9 1.11 17.20 -7.25
C ILE A 9 0.67 15.73 -7.21
N GLU A 10 0.30 15.27 -6.03
CA GLU A 10 -0.32 13.97 -5.79
C GLU A 10 -1.80 14.19 -5.47
N ARG A 11 -2.67 13.73 -6.37
CA ARG A 11 -4.12 13.68 -6.14
C ARG A 11 -4.47 12.33 -5.52
N ILE A 12 -5.06 12.38 -4.34
CA ILE A 12 -5.47 11.21 -3.57
C ILE A 12 -6.99 11.22 -3.48
N VAL A 13 -7.62 10.19 -4.03
CA VAL A 13 -9.08 10.03 -4.05
C VAL A 13 -9.45 8.82 -3.22
N GLU A 14 -10.37 9.02 -2.28
CA GLU A 14 -10.90 7.98 -1.41
C GLU A 14 -12.43 8.04 -1.44
N MET A 15 -13.07 6.87 -1.36
CA MET A 15 -14.50 6.74 -1.16
C MET A 15 -14.77 6.23 0.24
N TYR A 16 -15.78 6.75 0.91
CA TYR A 16 -16.29 6.18 2.13
C TYR A 16 -17.11 4.95 1.75
N ALA A 17 -16.59 3.78 2.08
CA ALA A 17 -17.03 2.52 1.49
C ALA A 17 -17.18 1.45 2.57
N CYS A 18 -17.92 0.40 2.23
CA CYS A 18 -17.97 -0.81 3.03
C CYS A 18 -16.70 -1.65 2.79
N ILE A 19 -16.10 -2.12 3.88
CA ILE A 19 -14.87 -2.92 3.94
C ILE A 19 -15.25 -4.27 4.56
N GLU A 20 -15.13 -5.34 3.77
CA GLU A 20 -15.36 -6.72 4.19
C GLU A 20 -14.07 -7.28 4.82
N HIS A 21 -14.21 -7.83 6.02
CA HIS A 21 -13.16 -8.57 6.71
C HIS A 21 -13.53 -10.05 6.67
N GLU A 22 -12.59 -10.88 6.19
CA GLU A 22 -12.75 -12.34 6.12
C GLU A 22 -11.97 -12.97 7.29
N TYR A 23 -12.69 -13.75 8.09
CA TYR A 23 -12.14 -14.61 9.12
C TYR A 23 -12.41 -16.05 8.72
N GLN A 24 -11.42 -16.92 8.88
CA GLN A 24 -11.55 -18.33 8.58
C GLN A 24 -11.23 -19.15 9.82
N GLU A 25 -12.08 -20.13 10.10
CA GLU A 25 -11.87 -21.13 11.13
C GLU A 25 -12.09 -22.51 10.52
N THR A 26 -11.13 -23.41 10.67
CA THR A 26 -11.25 -24.78 10.18
C THR A 26 -11.63 -25.69 11.33
N ILE A 27 -12.83 -26.24 11.27
CA ILE A 27 -13.34 -27.25 12.21
C ILE A 27 -13.19 -28.62 11.56
N GLU A 28 -12.55 -29.52 12.30
CA GLU A 28 -12.31 -30.87 11.84
C GLU A 28 -13.38 -31.82 12.40
N ASN A 29 -14.13 -32.52 11.55
CA ASN A 29 -15.27 -33.36 11.94
C ASN A 29 -14.89 -34.82 12.27
N ILE A 30 -15.73 -35.51 13.04
CA ILE A 30 -15.51 -36.93 13.40
C ILE A 30 -15.71 -37.77 12.13
N GLY A 31 -14.65 -38.42 11.65
CA GLY A 31 -14.66 -39.17 10.38
C GLY A 31 -13.64 -38.71 9.34
N GLY A 32 -12.89 -37.63 9.62
CA GLY A 32 -11.77 -37.19 8.78
C GLY A 32 -12.16 -36.22 7.66
N SER A 33 -13.42 -35.78 7.63
CA SER A 33 -13.83 -34.58 6.88
C SER A 33 -13.47 -33.33 7.67
N SER A 34 -13.08 -32.28 6.96
CA SER A 34 -12.89 -30.95 7.50
C SER A 34 -13.96 -30.00 6.95
N GLU A 35 -14.31 -29.02 7.75
CA GLU A 35 -15.24 -27.96 7.41
C GLU A 35 -14.56 -26.62 7.69
N THR A 36 -14.42 -25.79 6.65
CA THR A 36 -13.88 -24.44 6.81
C THR A 36 -15.05 -23.49 6.91
N ILE A 37 -15.18 -22.85 8.06
CA ILE A 37 -16.18 -21.83 8.34
C ILE A 37 -15.55 -20.49 8.00
N TYR A 38 -16.16 -19.80 7.03
CA TYR A 38 -15.84 -18.42 6.73
C TYR A 38 -16.81 -17.52 7.49
N THR A 39 -16.28 -16.63 8.32
CA THR A 39 -17.05 -15.58 8.98
C THR A 39 -16.70 -14.25 8.34
N TYR A 40 -17.71 -13.56 7.84
CA TYR A 40 -17.56 -12.25 7.24
C TYR A 40 -18.05 -11.18 8.20
N SER A 41 -17.36 -10.05 8.25
CA SER A 41 -17.84 -8.87 8.97
C SER A 41 -17.57 -7.61 8.15
N TYR A 42 -18.33 -6.57 8.43
CA TYR A 42 -18.31 -5.35 7.63
C TYR A 42 -18.07 -4.12 8.50
N THR A 43 -17.24 -3.23 8.00
CA THR A 43 -17.00 -1.91 8.60
C THR A 43 -17.05 -0.85 7.52
N THR A 44 -17.32 0.41 7.88
CA THR A 44 -17.28 1.52 6.92
C THR A 44 -16.05 2.39 7.15
N GLY A 45 -15.41 2.81 6.07
CA GLY A 45 -14.18 3.60 6.14
C GLY A 45 -13.78 4.23 4.81
N TRP A 46 -12.88 5.21 4.88
CA TRP A 46 -12.27 5.80 3.70
C TRP A 46 -11.26 4.83 3.08
N THR A 47 -11.39 4.55 1.78
CA THR A 47 -10.46 3.68 1.05
C THR A 47 -10.24 4.19 -0.36
N GLN A 48 -9.02 4.01 -0.87
CA GLN A 48 -8.68 4.28 -2.28
C GLN A 48 -9.12 3.15 -3.21
N ASN A 49 -9.37 1.96 -2.66
CA ASN A 49 -9.71 0.75 -3.42
C ASN A 49 -11.01 0.14 -2.88
N PRO A 50 -12.16 0.81 -3.07
CA PRO A 50 -13.44 0.28 -2.60
C PRO A 50 -13.82 -1.01 -3.34
N GLN A 51 -14.35 -1.99 -2.60
CA GLN A 51 -14.86 -3.24 -3.14
C GLN A 51 -16.32 -3.08 -3.58
N LYS A 52 -16.68 -3.70 -4.72
CA LYS A 52 -18.05 -3.72 -5.22
C LYS A 52 -18.94 -4.60 -4.35
N ALA A 53 -20.17 -4.16 -4.10
CA ALA A 53 -21.14 -4.90 -3.31
C ALA A 53 -21.50 -6.25 -3.93
N ALA A 54 -21.52 -6.33 -5.26
CA ALA A 54 -21.72 -7.58 -5.99
C ALA A 54 -20.57 -8.59 -5.79
N THR A 55 -19.40 -8.15 -5.31
CA THR A 55 -18.22 -8.99 -5.08
C THR A 55 -18.00 -9.35 -3.61
N PHE A 56 -18.85 -8.87 -2.69
CA PHE A 56 -18.84 -9.31 -1.29
C PHE A 56 -19.13 -10.81 -1.21
N LYS A 57 -18.31 -11.50 -0.42
CA LYS A 57 -18.36 -12.95 -0.23
C LYS A 57 -19.37 -13.37 0.85
N GLY A 58 -19.58 -12.54 1.86
CA GLY A 58 -20.55 -12.81 2.92
C GLY A 58 -21.99 -12.86 2.42
N GLU A 59 -22.84 -13.52 3.21
CA GLU A 59 -24.24 -13.72 2.85
C GLU A 59 -24.99 -12.38 2.75
N ASN A 60 -26.00 -12.31 1.87
CA ASN A 60 -26.75 -11.06 1.66
C ASN A 60 -27.47 -10.57 2.93
N SER A 61 -27.83 -11.48 3.85
CA SER A 61 -28.41 -11.17 5.16
C SER A 61 -27.42 -10.50 6.12
N GLU A 62 -26.12 -10.66 5.89
CA GLU A 62 -25.04 -10.10 6.72
C GLU A 62 -24.45 -8.82 6.13
N LYS A 63 -24.76 -8.51 4.87
CA LYS A 63 -24.34 -7.27 4.23
C LYS A 63 -24.99 -6.07 4.94
N PRO A 64 -24.28 -4.93 5.04
CA PRO A 64 -24.89 -3.73 5.59
C PRO A 64 -26.15 -3.35 4.81
N GLU A 65 -27.27 -3.20 5.52
CA GLU A 65 -28.59 -2.88 4.93
C GLU A 65 -28.60 -1.54 4.17
N ASP A 66 -27.67 -0.63 4.51
CA ASP A 66 -27.60 0.74 4.01
C ASP A 66 -26.75 0.93 2.75
N ILE A 67 -26.35 -0.14 2.04
CA ILE A 67 -25.59 0.00 0.78
C ILE A 67 -26.54 0.48 -0.33
N PRO A 68 -26.31 1.66 -0.94
CA PRO A 68 -27.19 2.17 -1.98
C PRO A 68 -27.15 1.31 -3.25
N SER A 69 -28.29 1.18 -3.95
CA SER A 69 -28.41 0.32 -5.15
C SER A 69 -27.49 0.73 -6.31
N ASN A 70 -27.02 1.97 -6.32
CA ASN A 70 -26.08 2.52 -7.30
C ASN A 70 -24.61 2.54 -6.82
N TYR A 71 -24.30 1.92 -5.68
CA TYR A 71 -22.98 1.88 -5.08
C TYR A 71 -21.88 1.41 -6.05
N ASP A 72 -22.09 0.30 -6.76
CA ASP A 72 -21.11 -0.23 -7.71
C ASP A 72 -20.86 0.73 -8.89
N ASN A 73 -21.91 1.45 -9.34
CA ASN A 73 -21.78 2.47 -10.37
C ASN A 73 -21.00 3.70 -9.87
N TRP A 74 -21.08 4.04 -8.58
CA TRP A 74 -20.26 5.10 -7.99
C TRP A 74 -18.80 4.72 -7.94
N ILE A 75 -18.47 3.46 -7.63
CA ILE A 75 -17.10 2.93 -7.69
C ILE A 75 -16.56 3.02 -9.13
N ASP A 76 -17.35 2.60 -10.12
CA ASP A 76 -16.92 2.63 -11.53
C ASP A 76 -16.67 4.07 -12.03
N LYS A 77 -17.40 5.04 -11.49
CA LYS A 77 -17.26 6.48 -11.80
C LYS A 77 -16.31 7.21 -10.86
N MET A 78 -15.73 6.51 -9.89
CA MET A 78 -14.83 7.11 -8.90
C MET A 78 -13.60 7.68 -9.62
N PRO A 79 -13.27 8.97 -9.40
CA PRO A 79 -12.05 9.51 -9.97
C PRO A 79 -10.82 8.77 -9.44
N LYS A 80 -9.81 8.57 -10.30
CA LYS A 80 -8.58 7.86 -9.90
C LYS A 80 -7.59 8.79 -9.20
N SER A 81 -6.84 8.22 -8.25
CA SER A 81 -5.65 8.87 -7.71
C SER A 81 -4.60 9.00 -8.81
N THR A 82 -3.90 10.13 -8.86
CA THR A 82 -2.90 10.44 -9.90
C THR A 82 -1.75 11.22 -9.29
N ALA A 83 -0.52 10.94 -9.68
CA ALA A 83 0.64 11.76 -9.35
C ALA A 83 1.19 12.42 -10.62
N SER A 84 1.66 13.65 -10.50
CA SER A 84 2.25 14.39 -11.61
C SER A 84 3.42 15.25 -11.11
N GLN A 85 4.42 15.37 -11.96
CA GLN A 85 5.64 16.13 -11.71
C GLN A 85 5.91 17.02 -12.91
N VAL A 86 6.38 18.24 -12.65
CA VAL A 86 6.82 19.17 -13.70
C VAL A 86 8.15 18.70 -14.30
N SER A 87 8.27 18.82 -15.62
CA SER A 87 9.52 18.57 -16.35
C SER A 87 10.26 19.89 -16.60
N GLY A 88 11.59 19.85 -16.70
CA GLY A 88 12.40 21.00 -17.10
C GLY A 88 12.51 22.11 -16.05
N PHE A 89 12.45 21.77 -14.77
CA PHE A 89 12.66 22.72 -13.67
C PHE A 89 14.14 22.87 -13.33
N THR A 90 14.44 23.92 -12.55
CA THR A 90 15.79 24.17 -12.01
C THR A 90 15.77 24.12 -10.49
N ILE A 91 16.88 23.72 -9.89
CA ILE A 91 17.12 23.84 -8.46
C ILE A 91 18.27 24.82 -8.28
N ASN A 92 18.03 25.93 -7.59
CA ASN A 92 19.01 27.02 -7.43
C ASN A 92 19.62 27.50 -8.76
N GLY A 93 18.80 27.58 -9.82
CA GLY A 93 19.23 28.01 -11.16
C GLY A 93 19.98 26.94 -11.99
N VAL A 94 20.17 25.73 -11.46
CA VAL A 94 20.81 24.60 -12.16
C VAL A 94 19.74 23.67 -12.71
N ASN A 95 19.86 23.30 -13.99
CA ASN A 95 18.91 22.39 -14.64
C ASN A 95 18.96 20.98 -14.06
N VAL A 96 17.78 20.36 -13.97
CA VAL A 96 17.61 18.96 -13.54
C VAL A 96 17.36 18.09 -14.77
N LYS A 97 18.23 17.11 -15.02
CA LYS A 97 18.13 16.19 -16.17
C LYS A 97 17.74 14.79 -15.70
N GLY A 98 16.59 14.31 -16.15
CA GLY A 98 16.07 12.97 -15.84
C GLY A 98 14.98 12.99 -14.77
N ASN A 99 14.54 11.80 -14.37
CA ASN A 99 13.44 11.63 -13.41
C ASN A 99 13.96 11.74 -11.98
N LEU A 100 13.78 12.90 -11.37
CA LEU A 100 14.07 13.14 -9.96
C LEU A 100 12.94 12.57 -9.09
N THR A 101 13.26 11.73 -8.12
CA THR A 101 12.27 11.26 -7.13
C THR A 101 12.13 12.30 -6.03
N PHE A 102 10.89 12.56 -5.62
CA PHE A 102 10.58 13.53 -4.59
C PHE A 102 10.07 12.87 -3.32
N TYR A 103 10.50 13.40 -2.18
CA TYR A 103 10.05 13.00 -0.85
C TYR A 103 9.55 14.22 -0.07
N GLY A 104 8.64 13.99 0.87
CA GLY A 104 8.17 15.02 1.79
C GLY A 104 7.02 15.89 1.26
N ALA A 105 6.24 15.39 0.29
CA ALA A 105 5.02 16.08 -0.15
C ALA A 105 4.05 16.29 1.04
N LYS A 106 3.51 17.49 1.17
CA LYS A 106 2.63 17.88 2.30
C LYS A 106 1.20 18.05 1.82
N ASP A 107 0.23 17.83 2.69
CA ASP A 107 -1.17 18.10 2.36
C ASP A 107 -1.35 19.58 2.00
N LEU A 108 -1.98 19.81 0.85
CA LEU A 108 -2.34 21.13 0.38
C LEU A 108 -3.57 21.61 1.15
N ALA A 109 -3.45 22.73 1.85
CA ALA A 109 -4.60 23.42 2.42
C ALA A 109 -5.49 23.92 1.27
N LEU A 110 -6.77 23.56 1.30
CA LEU A 110 -7.73 23.92 0.26
C LEU A 110 -8.83 24.79 0.86
N SER A 111 -9.07 25.94 0.23
CA SER A 111 -10.25 26.77 0.46
C SER A 111 -11.18 26.74 -0.75
N THR A 112 -12.43 27.19 -0.56
CA THR A 112 -13.41 27.31 -1.66
C THR A 112 -12.91 28.19 -2.80
N ASN A 113 -12.09 29.20 -2.51
CA ASN A 113 -11.51 30.09 -3.51
C ASN A 113 -10.41 29.42 -4.35
N ASP A 114 -9.86 28.30 -3.89
CA ASP A 114 -8.78 27.58 -4.58
C ASP A 114 -9.30 26.54 -5.57
N VAL A 115 -10.61 26.30 -5.62
CA VAL A 115 -11.21 25.29 -6.49
C VAL A 115 -12.13 25.97 -7.48
N ARG A 116 -11.86 25.72 -8.77
CA ARG A 116 -12.67 26.20 -9.90
C ARG A 116 -13.50 25.03 -10.42
N ASN A 117 -14.70 25.31 -10.94
CA ASN A 117 -15.58 24.34 -11.59
C ASN A 117 -15.98 23.16 -10.70
N LEU A 118 -16.40 23.43 -9.46
CA LEU A 118 -17.04 22.42 -8.63
C LEU A 118 -18.36 21.98 -9.27
N GLY A 119 -18.59 20.67 -9.30
CA GLY A 119 -19.91 20.11 -9.60
C GLY A 119 -20.96 20.54 -8.57
N SER A 120 -22.25 20.39 -8.91
CA SER A 120 -23.35 20.77 -8.02
C SER A 120 -23.38 20.00 -6.69
N ASN A 121 -22.74 18.83 -6.63
CA ASN A 121 -22.58 18.00 -5.45
C ASN A 121 -21.17 18.03 -4.86
N GLU A 122 -20.33 18.98 -5.29
CA GLU A 122 -18.94 19.12 -4.83
C GLU A 122 -18.73 20.43 -4.08
N TYR A 123 -17.99 20.36 -2.98
CA TYR A 123 -17.67 21.52 -2.17
C TYR A 123 -16.42 21.27 -1.35
N VAL A 124 -15.76 22.36 -0.95
CA VAL A 124 -14.54 22.28 -0.16
C VAL A 124 -14.90 22.25 1.32
N ALA A 125 -14.45 21.23 2.02
CA ALA A 125 -14.61 21.08 3.46
C ALA A 125 -13.38 20.39 4.03
N HIS A 126 -12.91 20.79 5.21
CA HIS A 126 -11.80 20.12 5.92
C HIS A 126 -10.54 19.86 5.06
N ASN A 127 -10.11 20.84 4.25
CA ASN A 127 -8.98 20.74 3.31
C ASN A 127 -9.11 19.67 2.22
N VAL A 128 -10.33 19.20 1.93
CA VAL A 128 -10.60 18.27 0.83
C VAL A 128 -11.68 18.83 -0.09
N ILE A 129 -11.66 18.41 -1.36
CA ILE A 129 -12.84 18.50 -2.20
C ILE A 129 -13.71 17.30 -1.84
N TYR A 130 -14.85 17.58 -1.24
CA TYR A 130 -15.85 16.58 -0.90
C TYR A 130 -16.88 16.51 -2.02
N ARG A 131 -17.13 15.31 -2.52
CA ARG A 131 -18.18 15.01 -3.50
C ARG A 131 -19.22 14.15 -2.80
N ALA A 132 -20.37 14.75 -2.53
CA ALA A 132 -21.51 14.07 -1.95
C ALA A 132 -22.16 13.15 -3.00
N ASN A 133 -22.25 11.87 -2.69
CA ASN A 133 -23.08 10.94 -3.44
C ASN A 133 -24.36 10.62 -2.66
N ASN A 134 -24.27 10.53 -1.33
CA ASN A 134 -25.41 10.22 -0.47
C ASN A 134 -25.42 10.99 0.87
N GLY A 135 -24.33 11.67 1.23
CA GLY A 135 -24.20 12.35 2.52
C GLY A 135 -23.67 13.79 2.44
N SER A 136 -23.00 14.19 3.52
CA SER A 136 -22.36 15.49 3.67
C SER A 136 -21.06 15.38 4.48
N PRO A 137 -20.18 16.39 4.59
CA PRO A 137 -18.90 16.21 5.27
C PRO A 137 -19.09 16.15 6.79
N ASN A 138 -20.27 16.54 7.28
CA ASN A 138 -20.66 16.45 8.69
C ASN A 138 -21.53 15.22 8.98
N ASP A 139 -22.05 14.56 7.94
CA ASP A 139 -22.81 13.31 8.02
C ASP A 139 -22.40 12.41 6.85
N ILE A 140 -21.24 11.77 7.01
CA ILE A 140 -20.59 10.99 5.96
C ILE A 140 -21.37 9.70 5.73
N LYS A 141 -21.73 9.41 4.48
CA LYS A 141 -22.46 8.21 4.09
C LYS A 141 -21.65 7.37 3.09
N VAL A 142 -22.01 6.08 3.02
CA VAL A 142 -21.43 5.16 2.03
C VAL A 142 -21.65 5.72 0.62
N GLY A 143 -20.58 5.73 -0.16
CA GLY A 143 -20.53 6.27 -1.51
C GLY A 143 -19.91 7.67 -1.61
N ASP A 144 -19.84 8.44 -0.51
CA ASP A 144 -19.26 9.78 -0.58
C ASP A 144 -17.76 9.72 -0.92
N VAL A 145 -17.28 10.71 -1.69
CA VAL A 145 -15.91 10.74 -2.19
C VAL A 145 -15.20 11.97 -1.62
N ARG A 146 -13.97 11.78 -1.13
CA ARG A 146 -13.07 12.88 -0.78
C ARG A 146 -11.85 12.87 -1.68
N ILE A 147 -11.42 14.06 -2.08
CA ILE A 147 -10.23 14.27 -2.89
C ILE A 147 -9.33 15.22 -2.11
N ARG A 148 -8.15 14.74 -1.73
CA ARG A 148 -7.10 15.57 -1.14
C ARG A 148 -5.90 15.62 -2.06
N TYR A 149 -5.06 16.64 -1.87
CA TYR A 149 -3.87 16.83 -2.67
C TYR A 149 -2.67 16.93 -1.75
N ARG A 150 -1.58 16.27 -2.11
CA ARG A 150 -0.27 16.52 -1.53
C ARG A 150 0.62 17.17 -2.56
N VAL A 151 1.42 18.14 -2.14
CA VAL A 151 2.23 18.94 -3.05
C VAL A 151 3.63 19.15 -2.52
N ILE A 152 4.53 19.46 -3.46
CA ILE A 152 5.81 20.12 -3.20
C ILE A 152 5.81 21.41 -4.01
N MET A 153 5.98 22.53 -3.33
CA MET A 153 6.02 23.86 -3.95
C MET A 153 7.42 24.17 -4.47
N ALA A 154 7.53 25.02 -5.49
CA ALA A 154 8.82 25.50 -5.99
C ALA A 154 9.61 26.30 -4.94
N SER A 155 8.90 26.88 -3.96
CA SER A 155 9.50 27.58 -2.81
C SER A 155 9.97 26.64 -1.69
N ASP A 156 9.68 25.33 -1.76
CA ASP A 156 10.10 24.40 -0.72
C ASP A 156 11.61 24.21 -0.74
N ASN A 157 12.22 24.41 0.43
CA ASN A 157 13.64 24.13 0.63
C ASN A 157 13.82 22.67 1.04
N GLY A 158 14.94 22.07 0.66
CA GLY A 158 15.22 20.67 0.94
C GLY A 158 16.63 20.25 0.58
N LEU A 159 16.90 18.96 0.75
CA LEU A 159 18.18 18.35 0.40
C LEU A 159 18.07 17.63 -0.95
N LEU A 160 18.97 17.96 -1.87
CA LEU A 160 19.13 17.24 -3.13
C LEU A 160 20.31 16.26 -3.04
N ILE A 161 20.08 15.00 -3.40
CA ILE A 161 21.13 14.01 -3.64
C ILE A 161 21.18 13.73 -5.14
N ALA A 162 22.21 14.26 -5.79
CA ALA A 162 22.41 14.16 -7.23
C ALA A 162 23.90 14.20 -7.58
N LYS A 163 24.24 13.76 -8.80
CA LYS A 163 25.53 14.05 -9.40
C LYS A 163 25.47 15.43 -10.04
N TYR A 164 26.45 16.28 -9.77
CA TYR A 164 26.61 17.57 -10.43
C TYR A 164 27.65 17.46 -11.55
N SER A 165 27.24 17.74 -12.79
CA SER A 165 28.03 17.47 -13.99
C SER A 165 27.54 18.36 -15.14
N HIS A 166 28.45 18.97 -15.90
CA HIS A 166 28.12 19.83 -17.05
C HIS A 166 27.08 20.93 -16.74
N ASN A 167 27.16 21.57 -15.56
CA ASN A 167 26.21 22.58 -15.10
C ASN A 167 24.75 22.08 -14.99
N GLN A 168 24.58 20.79 -14.69
CA GLN A 168 23.29 20.13 -14.50
C GLN A 168 23.35 19.16 -13.33
N PHE A 169 22.20 18.94 -12.69
CA PHE A 169 21.99 17.82 -11.79
C PHE A 169 21.48 16.62 -12.58
N GLU A 170 22.19 15.50 -12.45
CA GLU A 170 21.87 14.24 -13.13
C GLU A 170 21.88 13.06 -12.14
N PRO A 171 21.25 11.93 -12.51
CA PRO A 171 21.23 10.77 -11.64
C PRO A 171 22.63 10.23 -11.37
N PHE A 172 22.89 9.89 -10.10
CA PHE A 172 24.13 9.24 -9.70
C PHE A 172 23.99 7.72 -9.82
N LEU A 173 24.74 7.09 -10.72
CA LEU A 173 24.79 5.63 -10.83
C LEU A 173 25.77 5.05 -9.81
N THR A 174 25.25 4.20 -8.94
CA THR A 174 26.06 3.43 -7.99
C THR A 174 26.81 2.29 -8.69
N LYS A 175 27.82 1.72 -8.03
CA LYS A 175 28.54 0.52 -8.50
C LYS A 175 27.62 -0.67 -8.79
N LYS A 176 26.44 -0.73 -8.17
CA LYS A 176 25.43 -1.78 -8.36
C LYS A 176 24.38 -1.41 -9.42
N ALA A 177 24.66 -0.43 -10.29
CA ALA A 177 23.76 0.11 -11.30
C ALA A 177 22.45 0.71 -10.77
N ALA A 178 22.28 0.85 -9.45
CA ALA A 178 21.17 1.60 -8.87
C ALA A 178 21.38 3.09 -9.10
N SER A 179 20.32 3.79 -9.49
CA SER A 179 20.33 5.24 -9.69
C SER A 179 19.88 5.94 -8.41
N ILE A 180 20.67 6.91 -7.94
CA ILE A 180 20.32 7.77 -6.82
C ILE A 180 20.10 9.17 -7.37
N PHE A 181 18.85 9.64 -7.30
CA PHE A 181 18.48 10.97 -7.75
C PHE A 181 17.23 11.46 -7.02
N HIS A 182 17.41 11.99 -5.82
CA HIS A 182 16.32 12.22 -4.88
C HIS A 182 16.35 13.64 -4.32
N PHE A 183 15.18 14.26 -4.18
CA PHE A 183 14.98 15.51 -3.47
C PHE A 183 14.09 15.29 -2.24
N PHE A 184 14.53 15.79 -1.09
CA PHE A 184 13.84 15.65 0.18
C PHE A 184 13.37 17.02 0.66
N ALA A 185 12.08 17.32 0.44
CA ALA A 185 11.48 18.58 0.88
C ALA A 185 11.46 18.65 2.42
N GLY A 186 11.90 19.79 2.97
CA GLY A 186 11.96 20.03 4.42
C GLY A 186 13.09 19.33 5.17
N VAL A 187 13.91 18.52 4.48
CA VAL A 187 15.08 17.87 5.07
C VAL A 187 16.31 18.73 4.84
N HIS A 188 17.06 18.99 5.90
CA HIS A 188 18.22 19.89 5.84
C HIS A 188 19.57 19.19 6.08
N THR A 189 19.55 17.92 6.47
CA THR A 189 20.78 17.19 6.79
C THR A 189 20.90 15.89 6.01
N LYS A 190 22.14 15.55 5.63
CA LYS A 190 22.46 14.28 4.98
C LYS A 190 22.04 13.07 5.83
N ASN A 191 22.23 13.14 7.15
CA ASN A 191 21.94 12.02 8.05
C ASN A 191 20.44 11.68 8.06
N GLU A 192 19.58 12.69 8.04
CA GLU A 192 18.13 12.52 7.96
C GLU A 192 17.70 11.93 6.62
N ALA A 193 18.23 12.44 5.50
CA ALA A 193 17.93 11.86 4.18
C ALA A 193 18.38 10.39 4.06
N VAL A 194 19.58 10.07 4.58
CA VAL A 194 20.08 8.69 4.62
C VAL A 194 19.21 7.81 5.53
N LYS A 195 18.69 8.35 6.63
CA LYS A 195 17.76 7.64 7.52
C LYS A 195 16.48 7.27 6.78
N ILE A 196 15.86 8.22 6.06
CA ILE A 196 14.66 7.98 5.25
C ILE A 196 14.91 6.85 4.23
N LEU A 197 16.02 6.93 3.49
CA LEU A 197 16.37 5.91 2.49
C LEU A 197 16.64 4.54 3.12
N ASN A 198 17.29 4.50 4.28
CA ASN A 198 17.54 3.25 4.98
C ASN A 198 16.25 2.64 5.54
N GLU A 199 15.32 3.45 6.07
CA GLU A 199 14.02 2.97 6.53
C GLU A 199 13.20 2.36 5.40
N GLU A 200 13.11 3.04 4.25
CA GLU A 200 12.44 2.51 3.04
C GLU A 200 13.08 1.20 2.56
N TYR A 201 14.41 1.14 2.55
CA TYR A 201 15.14 -0.07 2.18
C TYR A 201 14.89 -1.24 3.17
N GLN A 202 14.94 -0.97 4.47
CA GLN A 202 14.68 -1.99 5.49
C GLN A 202 13.24 -2.49 5.43
N GLN A 203 12.25 -1.60 5.31
CA GLN A 203 10.85 -1.99 5.16
C GLN A 203 10.65 -2.88 3.94
N THR A 204 11.23 -2.50 2.80
CA THR A 204 11.20 -3.29 1.56
C THR A 204 11.81 -4.68 1.77
N LEU A 205 12.99 -4.77 2.40
CA LEU A 205 13.63 -6.05 2.69
C LEU A 205 12.77 -6.94 3.60
N TRP A 206 12.22 -6.38 4.68
CA TRP A 206 11.37 -7.11 5.61
C TRP A 206 10.08 -7.59 4.96
N LEU A 207 9.48 -6.78 4.09
CA LEU A 207 8.33 -7.18 3.29
C LEU A 207 8.66 -8.39 2.41
N PHE A 208 9.75 -8.32 1.61
CA PHE A 208 10.17 -9.45 0.79
C PHE A 208 10.53 -10.70 1.60
N ARG A 209 11.11 -10.54 2.80
CA ARG A 209 11.39 -11.67 3.70
C ARG A 209 10.11 -12.31 4.22
N LEU A 210 9.13 -11.52 4.63
CA LEU A 210 7.82 -12.01 5.05
C LEU A 210 7.12 -12.73 3.89
N THR A 211 7.10 -12.13 2.71
CA THR A 211 6.52 -12.75 1.51
C THR A 211 7.22 -14.05 1.14
N GLY A 212 8.56 -14.08 1.13
CA GLY A 212 9.34 -15.28 0.83
C GLY A 212 9.14 -16.39 1.86
N PHE A 213 9.05 -16.04 3.15
CA PHE A 213 8.70 -16.96 4.22
C PHE A 213 7.31 -17.58 4.00
N LEU A 214 6.28 -16.74 3.78
CA LEU A 214 4.91 -17.21 3.54
C LEU A 214 4.83 -18.09 2.29
N MET A 215 5.52 -17.72 1.22
CA MET A 215 5.58 -18.52 -0.01
C MET A 215 6.22 -19.89 0.22
N MET A 216 7.32 -19.96 0.98
CA MET A 216 7.97 -21.22 1.33
C MET A 216 7.09 -22.08 2.25
N PHE A 217 6.46 -21.47 3.26
CA PHE A 217 5.53 -22.15 4.15
C PHE A 217 4.36 -22.76 3.36
N CYS A 218 3.72 -21.99 2.50
CA CYS A 218 2.67 -22.47 1.61
C CYS A 218 3.18 -23.60 0.67
N GLY A 219 4.39 -23.46 0.12
CA GLY A 219 5.01 -24.49 -0.70
C GLY A 219 5.21 -25.83 0.02
N LEU A 220 5.67 -25.81 1.27
CA LEU A 220 5.81 -27.02 2.10
C LEU A 220 4.44 -27.63 2.42
N MET A 221 3.44 -26.80 2.75
CA MET A 221 2.07 -27.26 2.98
C MET A 221 1.46 -27.97 1.76
N LEU A 222 1.77 -27.51 0.54
CA LEU A 222 1.30 -28.15 -0.70
C LEU A 222 1.94 -29.52 -0.95
N ILE A 223 3.20 -29.72 -0.55
CA ILE A 223 3.92 -30.99 -0.72
C ILE A 223 3.31 -32.11 0.13
N THR A 224 2.61 -31.79 1.22
CA THR A 224 2.05 -32.82 2.11
C THR A 224 0.76 -33.46 1.69
N ASN A 225 -0.02 -32.83 0.82
CA ASN A 225 -1.33 -33.36 0.42
C ASN A 225 -1.27 -34.80 -0.15
N PRO A 226 -0.27 -35.21 -0.96
CA PRO A 226 -0.17 -36.60 -1.43
C PRO A 226 0.30 -37.61 -0.38
N VAL A 227 0.98 -37.15 0.68
CA VAL A 227 1.54 -38.03 1.72
C VAL A 227 0.49 -38.36 2.78
N THR A 228 -0.42 -37.43 3.07
CA THR A 228 -1.44 -37.58 4.10
C THR A 228 -2.70 -38.33 3.63
N THR A 229 -2.99 -38.34 2.33
CA THR A 229 -4.04 -39.17 1.72
C THR A 229 -3.78 -40.67 1.87
N LEU A 230 -2.53 -41.09 2.10
CA LEU A 230 -2.20 -42.49 2.40
C LEU A 230 -2.43 -42.86 3.88
N MET A 231 -2.45 -41.87 4.79
CA MET A 231 -2.67 -42.06 6.23
C MET A 231 -4.14 -41.84 6.66
N SER A 232 -5.01 -41.42 5.76
CA SER A 232 -6.42 -41.09 6.03
C SER A 232 -7.31 -42.28 6.37
N VAL A 233 -6.75 -43.48 6.52
CA VAL A 233 -7.47 -44.70 6.93
C VAL A 233 -7.94 -44.61 8.40
N ILE A 234 -7.34 -43.73 9.23
CA ILE A 234 -7.78 -43.49 10.62
C ILE A 234 -7.95 -41.97 10.89
N PRO A 235 -9.20 -41.48 11.06
CA PRO A 235 -9.54 -40.05 11.17
C PRO A 235 -8.82 -39.23 12.24
N LEU A 236 -8.48 -39.83 13.39
CA LEU A 236 -7.86 -39.12 14.52
C LEU A 236 -6.38 -38.79 14.26
N PHE A 237 -5.67 -39.67 13.55
CA PHE A 237 -4.26 -39.48 13.23
C PHE A 237 -4.05 -38.48 12.08
N ALA A 238 -5.02 -38.36 11.18
CA ALA A 238 -4.96 -37.41 10.08
C ALA A 238 -4.96 -35.94 10.55
N LYS A 239 -5.74 -35.58 11.59
CA LYS A 239 -5.83 -34.21 12.15
C LYS A 239 -4.58 -33.79 12.90
N ILE A 240 -4.11 -34.66 13.80
CA ILE A 240 -2.85 -34.46 14.53
C ILE A 240 -1.70 -34.40 13.52
N GLY A 241 -1.74 -35.22 12.47
CA GLY A 241 -0.76 -35.23 11.40
C GLY A 241 -0.67 -33.91 10.62
N HIS A 242 -1.79 -33.34 10.16
CA HIS A 242 -1.77 -32.07 9.41
C HIS A 242 -1.38 -30.88 10.28
N PHE A 243 -1.90 -30.80 11.51
CA PHE A 243 -1.52 -29.73 12.42
C PHE A 243 -0.04 -29.84 12.85
N ALA A 244 0.41 -31.05 13.21
CA ALA A 244 1.82 -31.29 13.54
C ALA A 244 2.72 -31.02 12.34
N TYR A 245 2.32 -31.41 11.12
CA TYR A 245 3.07 -31.08 9.92
C TYR A 245 3.08 -29.59 9.66
N GLY A 246 1.96 -28.88 9.81
CA GLY A 246 1.89 -27.43 9.68
C GLY A 246 2.85 -26.74 10.64
N ILE A 247 2.93 -27.21 11.90
CA ILE A 247 3.93 -26.72 12.87
C ILE A 247 5.35 -27.03 12.38
N ILE A 248 5.61 -28.26 11.92
CA ILE A 248 6.95 -28.65 11.42
C ILE A 248 7.33 -27.81 10.20
N ALA A 249 6.42 -27.60 9.24
CA ALA A 249 6.62 -26.80 8.05
C ALA A 249 6.82 -25.32 8.42
N PHE A 250 6.07 -24.80 9.38
CA PHE A 250 6.24 -23.44 9.91
C PHE A 250 7.61 -23.26 10.57
N LEU A 251 8.00 -24.17 11.47
CA LEU A 251 9.31 -24.12 12.14
C LEU A 251 10.45 -24.30 11.15
N THR A 252 10.31 -25.23 10.20
CA THR A 252 11.31 -25.48 9.15
C THR A 252 11.48 -24.26 8.26
N SER A 253 10.38 -23.68 7.77
CA SER A 253 10.41 -22.46 6.97
C SER A 253 11.00 -21.29 7.76
N LEU A 254 10.67 -21.15 9.05
CA LEU A 254 11.20 -20.11 9.91
C LEU A 254 12.72 -20.23 10.09
N ILE A 255 13.21 -21.45 10.35
CA ILE A 255 14.65 -21.74 10.49
C ILE A 255 15.38 -21.45 9.19
N ILE A 256 14.88 -21.95 8.06
CA ILE A 256 15.51 -21.74 6.75
C ILE A 256 15.53 -20.25 6.40
N THR A 257 14.42 -19.54 6.56
CA THR A 257 14.36 -18.08 6.33
C THR A 257 15.36 -17.36 7.24
N GLY A 258 15.44 -17.72 8.52
CA GLY A 258 16.40 -17.15 9.47
C GLY A 258 17.85 -17.37 9.01
N LEU A 259 18.20 -18.59 8.59
CA LEU A 259 19.52 -18.90 8.05
C LEU A 259 19.82 -18.11 6.77
N THR A 260 18.88 -18.01 5.83
CA THR A 260 19.04 -17.22 4.61
C THR A 260 19.26 -15.74 4.93
N ILE A 261 18.57 -15.19 5.92
CA ILE A 261 18.76 -13.80 6.36
C ILE A 261 20.16 -13.62 6.97
N LEU A 262 20.61 -14.54 7.82
CA LEU A 262 21.95 -14.48 8.42
C LEU A 262 23.04 -14.52 7.35
N ILE A 263 22.91 -15.43 6.38
CA ILE A 263 23.81 -15.53 5.23
C ILE A 263 23.79 -14.22 4.44
N SER A 264 22.61 -13.67 4.12
CA SER A 264 22.48 -12.40 3.40
C SER A 264 23.18 -11.24 4.12
N ILE A 265 23.01 -11.13 5.45
CA ILE A 265 23.68 -10.10 6.26
C ILE A 265 25.20 -10.28 6.23
N PHE A 266 25.68 -11.51 6.38
CA PHE A 266 27.09 -11.85 6.35
C PHE A 266 27.74 -11.46 5.02
N PHE A 267 27.13 -11.86 3.90
CA PHE A 267 27.60 -11.51 2.57
C PHE A 267 27.56 -9.99 2.31
N ASN A 268 26.49 -9.30 2.75
CA ASN A 268 26.40 -7.85 2.56
C ASN A 268 27.48 -7.10 3.36
N ASN A 269 27.81 -7.57 4.57
CA ASN A 269 28.87 -6.97 5.39
C ASN A 269 30.28 -7.18 4.79
N ILE A 270 30.54 -8.33 4.19
CA ILE A 270 31.85 -8.63 3.56
C ILE A 270 32.06 -7.84 2.28
N TYR A 271 31.04 -7.71 1.43
CA TYR A 271 31.14 -7.02 0.14
C TYR A 271 31.04 -5.48 0.24
N LEU A 272 30.72 -4.93 1.41
CA LEU A 272 30.64 -3.48 1.66
C LEU A 272 31.90 -2.89 2.34
N LYS A 273 32.93 -3.71 2.62
CA LYS A 273 34.30 -3.25 2.86
C LYS A 273 35.06 -3.19 1.53
#